data_AF-A0A7F8RTN3-F1
#
_entry.id   AF-A0A7F8RTN3-F1
#
_cell.length_a   1.000
_cell.length_b   1.000
_cell.length_c   1.000
_cell.angle_alpha   90.00
_cell.angle_beta   90.00
_cell.angle_gamma   90.00
#
_symmetry.space_group_name_H-M   'P 1'
#
loop_
_entity.id
_entity.type
_entity.pdbx_description
1 polymer ?
#
loop_
_entity_poly.entity_id
_entity_poly.type
_entity_poly.pdbx_seq_one_letter_code
_entity_poly.pdbx_strand_id
1 'polypeptide(L)'
;MSAVAQLWEDEWEVLLISLQGTAPFLHVGALVAITALSWIVAGQFARAERSSSQMVILCTFFIVVFAFYLVPLTISSPCIMEKKDLGPKPALIGHRGAPMLAPEHTLMSFRKALEQKLYGLQADVTISLDGVPFLMHDNTLRRTTNVAEEFPELARRPASMLNWTILQRLNAGQWFLKADPFWTASSLSPSDHREAQNQSICSLAELLELAKGNATLLLNLRDPPREHPFRSSFLNVTLEALLRSGFPQHQVLWLPNRQRPFVRKVAPGFQQTSGSKEAATSLRRGHIQRLNLRYTQVSRQELRDYASWNLSVNLYTVNTPWLFSLLWCAGVPSVTSDNSHTLSQVPSPLWIMPPDEYCLMWVTADLISFMLIIGIFVLQNYHLIRWRLGGIRSYNPEQIMLSAAVRRTSRDVSIMKEKLIFSEISDGMEVSDELSVCSDNSYDTYANNAPTPMDNRRSGSRTKTLTDRSGC
;
A
#
# COMPACT_ATOMS: atom_id res chain seq x y z
N MET A 1 -11.58 -20.71 -5.85
CA MET A 1 -11.57 -19.36 -5.24
C MET A 1 -12.37 -18.44 -6.15
N SER A 2 -13.30 -17.63 -5.63
CA SER A 2 -14.18 -16.82 -6.48
C SER A 2 -13.39 -15.71 -7.17
N ALA A 3 -13.84 -15.26 -8.36
CA ALA A 3 -13.21 -14.17 -9.11
C ALA A 3 -13.10 -12.87 -8.30
N VAL A 4 -13.98 -12.67 -7.32
CA VAL A 4 -13.95 -11.53 -6.39
C VAL A 4 -12.77 -11.63 -5.42
N ALA A 5 -12.52 -12.80 -4.84
CA ALA A 5 -11.38 -12.98 -3.93
C ALA A 5 -10.04 -12.75 -4.63
N GLN A 6 -9.93 -13.16 -5.89
CA GLN A 6 -8.72 -12.96 -6.71
C GLN A 6 -8.53 -11.48 -7.10
N LEU A 7 -9.62 -10.75 -7.33
CA LEU A 7 -9.57 -9.31 -7.65
C LEU A 7 -9.10 -8.49 -6.44
N TRP A 8 -9.58 -8.84 -5.25
CA TRP A 8 -9.17 -8.18 -4.00
C TRP A 8 -7.72 -8.47 -3.63
N GLU A 9 -7.22 -9.70 -3.83
CA GLU A 9 -5.79 -9.99 -3.59
C GLU A 9 -4.88 -9.17 -4.52
N ASP A 10 -5.22 -9.04 -5.80
CA ASP A 10 -4.45 -8.24 -6.74
C ASP A 10 -4.43 -6.75 -6.33
N GLU A 11 -5.51 -6.21 -5.76
CA GLU A 11 -5.56 -4.82 -5.27
C GLU A 11 -4.71 -4.60 -4.02
N TRP A 12 -4.69 -5.55 -3.08
CA TRP A 12 -3.86 -5.46 -1.88
C TRP A 12 -2.36 -5.47 -2.21
N GLU A 13 -1.94 -6.31 -3.17
CA GLU A 13 -0.55 -6.35 -3.62
C GLU A 13 -0.14 -5.02 -4.28
N VAL A 14 -1.02 -4.43 -5.09
CA VAL A 14 -0.76 -3.10 -5.68
C VAL A 14 -0.65 -2.03 -4.59
N LEU A 15 -1.49 -2.08 -3.56
CA LEU A 15 -1.42 -1.16 -2.43
C LEU A 15 -0.09 -1.28 -1.68
N LEU A 16 0.36 -2.50 -1.38
CA LEU A 16 1.65 -2.74 -0.74
C LEU A 16 2.82 -2.21 -1.57
N ILE A 17 2.80 -2.42 -2.87
CA ILE A 17 3.82 -1.89 -3.80
C ILE A 17 3.77 -0.35 -3.84
N SER A 18 2.57 0.24 -3.85
CA SER A 18 2.42 1.69 -3.83
C SER A 18 2.99 2.31 -2.55
N LEU A 19 2.83 1.64 -1.40
CA LEU A 19 3.39 2.06 -0.12
C LEU A 19 4.92 2.07 -0.16
N GLN A 20 5.56 1.13 -0.85
CA GLN A 20 7.02 1.15 -0.99
C GLN A 20 7.54 2.43 -1.67
N GLY A 21 6.77 3.05 -2.56
CA GLY A 21 7.14 4.32 -3.17
C GLY A 21 6.64 5.56 -2.41
N THR A 22 5.46 5.48 -1.80
CA THR A 22 4.74 6.64 -1.25
C THR A 22 4.85 6.81 0.26
N ALA A 23 5.27 5.78 1.00
CA ALA A 23 5.34 5.80 2.47
C ALA A 23 6.12 6.99 3.05
N PRO A 24 7.28 7.42 2.50
CA PRO A 24 7.97 8.62 2.98
C PRO A 24 7.08 9.87 2.99
N PHE A 25 6.25 10.05 1.96
CA PHE A 25 5.36 11.21 1.82
C PHE A 25 4.09 11.06 2.64
N LEU A 26 3.55 9.84 2.73
CA LEU A 26 2.39 9.54 3.59
C LEU A 26 2.72 9.77 5.07
N HIS A 27 3.94 9.48 5.50
CA HIS A 27 4.40 9.79 6.86
C HIS A 27 4.36 11.30 7.13
N VAL A 28 4.88 12.13 6.23
CA VAL A 28 4.81 13.60 6.35
C VAL A 28 3.35 14.07 6.42
N GLY A 29 2.47 13.52 5.57
CA GLY A 29 1.03 13.82 5.63
C GLY A 29 0.38 13.43 6.96
N ALA A 30 0.73 12.27 7.50
CA ALA A 30 0.26 11.81 8.81
C ALA A 30 0.75 12.70 9.95
N LEU A 31 1.99 13.20 9.88
CA LEU A 31 2.53 14.16 10.84
C LEU A 31 1.79 15.50 10.81
N VAL A 32 1.44 16.00 9.63
CA VAL A 32 0.62 17.21 9.51
C VAL A 32 -0.75 16.98 10.15
N ALA A 33 -1.37 15.82 9.91
CA ALA A 33 -2.68 15.49 10.48
C ALA A 33 -2.65 15.38 12.02
N ILE A 34 -1.67 14.67 12.61
CA ILE A 34 -1.55 14.56 14.08
C ILE A 34 -1.20 15.90 14.72
N THR A 35 -0.40 16.74 14.04
CA THR A 35 -0.10 18.10 14.48
C THR A 35 -1.36 18.97 14.48
N ALA A 36 -2.22 18.87 13.47
CA ALA A 36 -3.50 19.58 13.45
C ALA A 36 -4.46 19.09 14.55
N LEU A 37 -4.52 17.77 14.77
CA LEU A 37 -5.32 17.16 15.85
C LEU A 37 -4.87 17.61 17.24
N SER A 38 -3.60 18.03 17.40
CA SER A 38 -3.09 18.55 18.66
C SER A 38 -3.88 19.77 19.16
N TRP A 39 -4.49 20.56 18.26
CA TRP A 39 -5.38 21.67 18.64
C TRP A 39 -6.64 21.18 19.37
N ILE A 40 -7.25 20.09 18.91
CA ILE A 40 -8.44 19.54 19.55
C ILE A 40 -8.06 18.94 20.90
N VAL A 41 -6.95 18.18 20.93
CA VAL A 41 -6.46 17.51 22.14
C VAL A 41 -6.04 18.51 23.20
N ALA A 42 -5.30 19.56 22.83
CA ALA A 42 -4.95 20.65 23.73
C ALA A 42 -6.22 21.32 24.31
N GLY A 43 -7.30 21.38 23.52
CA GLY A 43 -8.55 22.02 23.93
C GLY A 43 -9.28 21.18 24.99
N GLN A 44 -9.24 19.86 24.82
CA GLN A 44 -9.75 18.91 25.82
C GLN A 44 -8.89 18.91 27.09
N PHE A 45 -7.56 18.95 26.94
CA PHE A 45 -6.62 19.06 28.04
C PHE A 45 -6.88 20.34 28.88
N ALA A 46 -7.08 21.48 28.21
CA ALA A 46 -7.38 22.77 28.84
C ALA A 46 -8.74 22.76 29.58
N ARG A 47 -9.75 22.04 29.07
CA ARG A 47 -11.08 21.95 29.70
C ARG A 47 -11.18 20.92 30.82
N ALA A 48 -10.29 19.94 30.89
CA ALA A 48 -10.32 18.90 31.90
C ALA A 48 -10.10 19.50 33.31
N GLU A 49 -11.02 19.23 34.23
CA GLU A 49 -10.97 19.76 35.61
C GLU A 49 -10.06 18.93 36.53
N ARG A 50 -9.91 17.62 36.26
CA ARG A 50 -9.11 16.70 37.07
C ARG A 50 -7.70 16.56 36.50
N SER A 51 -6.69 16.72 37.36
CA SER A 51 -5.28 16.53 37.01
C SER A 51 -4.97 15.12 36.50
N SER A 52 -5.62 14.09 37.04
CA SER A 52 -5.46 12.71 36.55
C SER A 52 -5.94 12.55 35.11
N SER A 53 -7.06 13.19 34.73
CA SER A 53 -7.58 13.15 33.35
C SER A 53 -6.69 13.93 32.39
N GLN A 54 -6.15 15.07 32.82
CA GLN A 54 -5.16 15.83 32.06
C GLN A 54 -3.91 15.01 31.76
N MET A 55 -3.36 14.32 32.78
CA MET A 55 -2.23 13.40 32.62
C MET A 55 -2.52 12.28 31.63
N VAL A 56 -3.68 11.62 31.73
CA VAL A 56 -4.05 10.52 30.81
C VAL A 56 -4.16 10.99 29.36
N ILE A 57 -4.82 12.13 29.11
CA ILE A 57 -4.97 12.70 27.77
C ILE A 57 -3.60 13.05 27.18
N LEU A 58 -2.78 13.74 27.96
CA LEU A 58 -1.45 14.20 27.53
C LEU A 58 -0.51 13.03 27.25
N CYS A 59 -0.42 12.06 28.17
CA CYS A 59 0.42 10.88 28.01
C CYS A 59 -0.02 10.05 26.79
N THR A 60 -1.32 9.82 26.63
CA THR A 60 -1.83 9.05 25.48
C THR A 60 -1.49 9.74 24.16
N PHE A 61 -1.70 11.06 24.08
CA PHE A 61 -1.38 11.83 22.88
C PHE A 61 0.11 11.78 22.55
N PHE A 62 1.00 12.00 23.52
CA PHE A 62 2.44 11.96 23.26
C PHE A 62 2.95 10.56 22.95
N ILE A 63 2.34 9.49 23.50
CA ILE A 63 2.65 8.11 23.09
C ILE A 63 2.31 7.91 21.61
N VAL A 64 1.13 8.38 21.18
CA VAL A 64 0.72 8.29 19.77
C VAL A 64 1.67 9.09 18.88
N VAL A 65 1.96 10.35 19.23
CA VAL A 65 2.91 11.21 18.47
C VAL A 65 4.30 10.57 18.39
N PHE A 66 4.81 10.04 19.50
CA PHE A 66 6.10 9.35 19.54
C PHE A 66 6.10 8.12 18.63
N ALA A 67 5.02 7.34 18.61
CA ALA A 67 4.89 6.23 17.67
C ALA A 67 4.96 6.71 16.21
N PHE A 68 4.32 7.84 15.86
CA PHE A 68 4.42 8.44 14.52
C PHE A 68 5.84 8.91 14.17
N TYR A 69 6.60 9.45 15.13
CA TYR A 69 8.01 9.81 14.92
C TYR A 69 8.90 8.60 14.66
N LEU A 70 8.53 7.41 15.14
CA LEU A 70 9.28 6.18 14.89
C LEU A 70 8.88 5.44 13.61
N VAL A 71 7.76 5.80 12.96
CA VAL A 71 7.29 5.14 11.73
C VAL A 71 8.35 5.08 10.61
N PRO A 72 9.16 6.12 10.34
CA PRO A 72 10.16 6.09 9.28
C PRO A 72 11.18 4.94 9.40
N LEU A 73 11.46 4.46 10.62
CA LEU A 73 12.32 3.29 10.84
C LEU A 73 11.77 2.00 10.22
N THR A 74 10.46 1.95 10.00
CA THR A 74 9.76 0.77 9.43
C THR A 74 9.57 0.87 7.92
N ILE A 75 9.85 2.04 7.33
CA ILE A 75 9.63 2.28 5.90
C ILE A 75 10.79 1.66 5.10
N SER A 76 10.49 0.62 4.32
CA SER A 76 11.41 0.04 3.36
C SER A 76 11.00 0.41 1.94
N SER A 77 11.73 1.33 1.32
CA SER A 77 11.59 1.67 -0.10
C SER A 77 12.81 1.20 -0.89
N PRO A 78 12.64 0.63 -2.10
CA PRO A 78 13.77 0.40 -2.98
C PRO A 78 14.40 1.70 -3.47
N CYS A 79 13.66 2.82 -3.52
CA CYS A 79 14.18 4.09 -4.02
C CYS A 79 14.91 4.95 -2.99
N ILE A 80 14.96 4.54 -1.71
CA ILE A 80 15.85 5.14 -0.72
C ILE A 80 17.25 4.55 -0.94
N MET A 81 18.05 5.23 -1.77
CA MET A 81 19.40 4.83 -2.16
C MET A 81 20.18 6.00 -2.75
N GLU A 82 21.50 5.88 -2.80
CA GLU A 82 22.33 6.84 -3.50
C GLU A 82 22.14 6.74 -5.01
N LYS A 83 22.17 7.88 -5.71
CA LYS A 83 22.02 7.92 -7.19
C LYS A 83 23.12 7.14 -7.91
N LYS A 84 24.31 7.03 -7.31
CA LYS A 84 25.44 6.25 -7.85
C LYS A 84 25.20 4.74 -7.81
N ASP A 85 24.33 4.27 -6.91
CA ASP A 85 24.01 2.84 -6.74
C ASP A 85 22.83 2.42 -7.62
N LEU A 86 22.21 3.37 -8.33
CA LEU A 86 21.12 3.10 -9.25
C LEU A 86 21.62 2.30 -10.46
N GLY A 87 21.00 1.14 -10.68
CA GLY A 87 21.26 0.30 -11.84
C GLY A 87 20.84 0.94 -13.17
N PRO A 88 21.16 0.29 -14.30
CA PRO A 88 20.74 0.76 -15.62
C PRO A 88 19.21 0.85 -15.73
N LYS A 89 18.73 1.76 -16.58
CA LYS A 89 17.31 1.90 -16.87
C LYS A 89 16.74 0.56 -17.39
N PRO A 90 15.60 0.08 -16.86
CA PRO A 90 14.98 -1.15 -17.33
C PRO A 90 14.68 -1.05 -18.83
N ALA A 91 15.04 -2.10 -19.57
CA ALA A 91 14.72 -2.20 -20.98
C ALA A 91 13.20 -2.30 -21.17
N LEU A 92 12.67 -1.67 -22.21
CA LEU A 92 11.23 -1.65 -22.50
C LEU A 92 10.87 -2.65 -23.59
N ILE A 93 9.86 -3.47 -23.33
CA ILE A 93 9.22 -4.35 -24.30
C ILE A 93 7.82 -3.79 -24.59
N GLY A 94 7.51 -3.56 -25.87
CA GLY A 94 6.19 -3.08 -26.29
C GLY A 94 5.14 -4.17 -26.13
N HIS A 95 4.20 -4.01 -25.20
CA HIS A 95 3.11 -4.96 -24.98
C HIS A 95 2.17 -4.94 -26.19
N ARG A 96 2.05 -6.03 -26.95
CA ARG A 96 1.20 -6.07 -28.16
C ARG A 96 1.54 -4.99 -29.20
N GLY A 97 2.79 -4.52 -29.21
CA GLY A 97 3.24 -3.34 -29.95
C GLY A 97 3.28 -2.09 -29.07
N ALA A 98 2.57 -1.04 -29.48
CA ALA A 98 2.42 0.22 -28.76
C ALA A 98 0.92 0.59 -28.63
N PRO A 99 0.16 -0.13 -27.79
CA PRO A 99 -1.30 -0.10 -27.76
C PRO A 99 -1.88 1.23 -27.27
N MET A 100 -1.09 2.06 -26.59
CA MET A 100 -1.49 3.45 -26.30
C MET A 100 -1.35 4.40 -27.50
N LEU A 101 -0.66 4.01 -28.57
CA LEU A 101 -0.46 4.83 -29.77
C LEU A 101 -1.15 4.28 -31.02
N ALA A 102 -1.50 3.00 -31.03
CA ALA A 102 -2.05 2.31 -32.19
C ALA A 102 -2.81 1.05 -31.76
N PRO A 103 -3.78 0.55 -32.56
CA PRO A 103 -4.58 -0.62 -32.20
C PRO A 103 -3.71 -1.85 -31.91
N GLU A 104 -3.90 -2.51 -30.77
CA GLU A 104 -3.06 -3.65 -30.34
C GLU A 104 -2.95 -4.78 -31.38
N HIS A 105 -1.80 -5.46 -31.43
CA HIS A 105 -1.54 -6.59 -32.35
C HIS A 105 -1.72 -6.27 -33.85
N THR A 106 -1.56 -5.00 -34.24
CA THR A 106 -1.55 -4.57 -35.65
C THR A 106 -0.15 -4.17 -36.10
N LEU A 107 0.07 -4.16 -37.43
CA LEU A 107 1.35 -3.72 -38.00
C LEU A 107 1.72 -2.29 -37.60
N MET A 108 0.74 -1.38 -37.54
CA MET A 108 0.97 -0.01 -37.06
C MET A 108 1.48 -0.03 -35.61
N SER A 109 0.89 -0.84 -34.73
CA SER A 109 1.30 -0.90 -33.32
C SER A 109 2.72 -1.39 -33.13
N PHE A 110 3.11 -2.43 -33.88
CA PHE A 110 4.50 -2.89 -33.86
C PHE A 110 5.46 -1.88 -34.48
N ARG A 111 5.07 -1.19 -35.57
CA ARG A 111 5.91 -0.15 -36.17
C ARG A 111 6.14 1.02 -35.22
N LYS A 112 5.10 1.51 -34.54
CA LYS A 112 5.20 2.55 -33.51
C LYS A 112 6.13 2.16 -32.36
N ALA A 113 6.11 0.88 -31.97
CA ALA A 113 7.05 0.35 -30.97
C ALA A 113 8.50 0.31 -31.50
N LEU A 114 8.73 -0.06 -32.77
CA LEU A 114 10.06 -0.03 -33.38
C LEU A 114 10.60 1.40 -33.56
N GLU A 115 9.74 2.36 -33.91
CA GLU A 115 10.09 3.79 -34.01
C GLU A 115 10.62 4.35 -32.67
N GLN A 116 10.11 3.82 -31.54
CA GLN A 116 10.59 4.15 -30.19
C GLN A 116 11.90 3.44 -29.80
N LYS A 117 12.46 2.59 -30.68
CA LYS A 117 13.68 1.80 -30.43
C LYS A 117 13.59 0.94 -29.17
N LEU A 118 12.43 0.33 -28.93
CA LEU A 118 12.23 -0.56 -27.79
C LEU A 118 13.14 -1.81 -27.91
N TYR A 119 13.49 -2.39 -26.76
CA TYR A 119 14.33 -3.60 -26.70
C TYR A 119 13.65 -4.80 -27.36
N GLY A 120 12.34 -4.89 -27.20
CA GLY A 120 11.56 -5.97 -27.77
C GLY A 120 10.10 -5.64 -27.99
N LEU A 121 9.40 -6.56 -28.64
CA LEU A 121 7.96 -6.56 -28.86
C LEU A 121 7.38 -7.82 -28.23
N GLN A 122 6.25 -7.69 -27.56
CA GLN A 122 5.49 -8.83 -27.08
C GLN A 122 4.29 -9.06 -28.01
N ALA A 123 4.04 -10.32 -28.36
CA ALA A 123 2.92 -10.71 -29.19
C ALA A 123 2.23 -11.96 -28.63
N ASP A 124 0.89 -12.03 -28.78
CA ASP A 124 0.08 -13.18 -28.44
C ASP A 124 -0.27 -13.91 -29.74
N VAL A 125 0.26 -15.11 -29.90
CA VAL A 125 0.11 -15.91 -31.12
C VAL A 125 -0.95 -16.98 -30.89
N THR A 126 -1.90 -17.06 -31.82
CA THR A 126 -2.85 -18.17 -31.96
C THR A 126 -2.78 -18.71 -33.39
N ILE A 127 -3.67 -19.63 -33.76
CA ILE A 127 -3.72 -20.25 -35.09
C ILE A 127 -5.16 -20.24 -35.62
N SER A 128 -5.33 -19.99 -36.92
CA SER A 128 -6.63 -20.05 -37.60
C SER A 128 -7.06 -21.51 -37.86
N LEU A 129 -8.32 -21.68 -38.24
CA LEU A 129 -8.91 -23.00 -38.51
C LEU A 129 -8.20 -23.73 -39.66
N ASP A 130 -7.70 -22.98 -40.62
CA ASP A 130 -6.92 -23.41 -41.79
C ASP A 130 -5.39 -23.37 -41.58
N GLY A 131 -4.93 -23.14 -40.33
CA GLY A 131 -3.55 -23.39 -39.95
C GLY A 131 -2.59 -22.21 -40.09
N VAL A 132 -3.08 -20.98 -40.23
CA VAL A 132 -2.26 -19.76 -40.33
C VAL A 132 -2.05 -19.17 -38.93
N PRO A 133 -0.80 -19.04 -38.43
CA PRO A 133 -0.54 -18.36 -37.16
C PRO A 133 -0.80 -16.85 -37.26
N PHE A 134 -1.57 -16.30 -36.33
CA PHE A 134 -1.93 -14.88 -36.31
C PHE A 134 -1.95 -14.32 -34.89
N LEU A 135 -2.02 -12.99 -34.79
CA LEU A 135 -1.89 -12.26 -33.54
C LEU A 135 -3.25 -11.87 -32.97
N MET A 136 -3.53 -12.34 -31.77
CA MET A 136 -4.78 -12.05 -31.07
C MET A 136 -4.64 -12.38 -29.58
N HIS A 137 -4.97 -11.41 -28.74
CA HIS A 137 -5.00 -11.63 -27.29
C HIS A 137 -6.27 -12.35 -26.85
N ASP A 138 -7.43 -11.90 -27.32
CA ASP A 138 -8.73 -12.37 -26.85
C ASP A 138 -9.10 -13.73 -27.42
N ASN A 139 -10.03 -14.44 -26.76
CA ASN A 139 -10.57 -15.68 -27.33
C ASN A 139 -11.52 -15.40 -28.52
N THR A 140 -12.16 -14.22 -28.56
CA THR A 140 -13.13 -13.83 -29.60
C THR A 140 -12.72 -12.51 -30.23
N LEU A 141 -13.31 -12.18 -31.38
CA LEU A 141 -12.96 -11.00 -32.18
C LEU A 141 -13.75 -9.73 -31.81
N ARG A 142 -14.66 -9.82 -30.82
CA ARG A 142 -15.66 -8.77 -30.53
C ARG A 142 -15.08 -7.43 -30.10
N ARG A 143 -14.00 -7.46 -29.31
CA ARG A 143 -13.44 -6.25 -28.71
C ARG A 143 -12.60 -5.46 -29.71
N THR A 144 -11.80 -6.17 -30.51
CA THR A 144 -10.73 -5.59 -31.31
C THR A 144 -10.97 -5.63 -32.82
N THR A 145 -12.20 -5.94 -33.26
CA THR A 145 -12.55 -5.95 -34.68
C THR A 145 -14.00 -5.54 -34.94
N ASN A 146 -14.34 -5.32 -36.20
CA ASN A 146 -15.72 -5.11 -36.68
C ASN A 146 -16.52 -6.42 -36.93
N VAL A 147 -16.10 -7.57 -36.38
CA VAL A 147 -16.78 -8.87 -36.63
C VAL A 147 -18.29 -8.83 -36.33
N ALA A 148 -18.72 -8.05 -35.34
CA ALA A 148 -20.13 -7.97 -34.95
C ALA A 148 -20.99 -7.24 -35.98
N GLU A 149 -20.38 -6.45 -36.86
CA GLU A 149 -21.01 -5.72 -37.94
C GLU A 149 -20.96 -6.52 -39.24
N GLU A 150 -19.80 -7.12 -39.57
CA GLU A 150 -19.59 -7.89 -40.80
C GLU A 150 -20.16 -9.32 -40.74
N PHE A 151 -19.97 -10.01 -39.62
CA PHE A 151 -20.37 -11.42 -39.42
C PHE A 151 -20.95 -11.64 -38.00
N PRO A 152 -22.15 -11.11 -37.70
CA PRO A 152 -22.72 -11.13 -36.36
C PRO A 152 -22.77 -12.52 -35.70
N GLU A 153 -23.01 -13.56 -36.49
CA GLU A 153 -23.07 -14.96 -36.07
C GLU A 153 -21.69 -15.52 -35.66
N LEU A 154 -20.61 -14.97 -36.19
CA LEU A 154 -19.24 -15.37 -35.86
C LEU A 154 -18.67 -14.59 -34.68
N ALA A 155 -19.30 -13.49 -34.26
CA ALA A 155 -18.77 -12.59 -33.26
C ALA A 155 -18.42 -13.28 -31.93
N ARG A 156 -19.24 -14.26 -31.49
CA ARG A 156 -19.01 -15.01 -30.24
C ARG A 156 -18.17 -16.27 -30.42
N ARG A 157 -17.86 -16.65 -31.67
CA ARG A 157 -17.07 -17.84 -31.97
C ARG A 157 -15.60 -17.58 -31.61
N PRO A 158 -14.85 -18.60 -31.12
CA PRO A 158 -13.42 -18.43 -30.89
C PRO A 158 -12.70 -18.00 -32.17
N ALA A 159 -11.80 -17.02 -32.07
CA ALA A 159 -11.08 -16.45 -33.20
C ALA A 159 -10.31 -17.51 -33.99
N SER A 160 -9.73 -18.48 -33.27
CA SER A 160 -9.01 -19.61 -33.86
C SER A 160 -9.91 -20.58 -34.63
N MET A 161 -11.22 -20.58 -34.40
CA MET A 161 -12.16 -21.44 -35.10
C MET A 161 -12.66 -20.84 -36.42
N LEU A 162 -12.03 -19.77 -36.92
CA LEU A 162 -12.31 -19.12 -38.20
C LEU A 162 -11.13 -19.30 -39.17
N ASN A 163 -11.44 -19.37 -40.47
CA ASN A 163 -10.41 -19.42 -41.51
C ASN A 163 -9.72 -18.06 -41.67
N TRP A 164 -8.45 -18.08 -42.08
CA TRP A 164 -7.64 -16.88 -42.29
C TRP A 164 -8.29 -15.90 -43.28
N THR A 165 -8.90 -16.39 -44.36
CA THR A 165 -9.58 -15.56 -45.34
C THR A 165 -10.72 -14.70 -44.74
N ILE A 166 -11.38 -15.19 -43.69
CA ILE A 166 -12.40 -14.41 -42.97
C ILE A 166 -11.72 -13.40 -42.04
N LEU A 167 -10.73 -13.86 -41.27
CA LEU A 167 -9.98 -13.02 -40.34
C LEU A 167 -9.34 -11.81 -41.02
N GLN A 168 -8.75 -12.01 -42.20
CA GLN A 168 -8.07 -10.97 -42.97
C GLN A 168 -9.02 -9.89 -43.52
N ARG A 169 -10.32 -10.18 -43.65
CA ARG A 169 -11.33 -9.20 -44.10
C ARG A 169 -11.77 -8.25 -43.00
N LEU A 170 -11.55 -8.60 -41.74
CA LEU A 170 -11.99 -7.80 -40.61
C LEU A 170 -11.11 -6.58 -40.42
N ASN A 171 -11.75 -5.45 -40.13
CA ASN A 171 -11.06 -4.26 -39.65
C ASN A 171 -10.69 -4.46 -38.18
N ALA A 172 -9.40 -4.32 -37.86
CA ALA A 172 -8.85 -4.44 -36.50
C ALA A 172 -8.42 -3.08 -35.90
N GLY A 173 -8.88 -1.98 -36.50
CA GLY A 173 -8.40 -0.63 -36.21
C GLY A 173 -9.44 0.34 -35.67
N GLN A 174 -10.62 0.40 -36.28
CA GLN A 174 -11.68 1.36 -35.94
C GLN A 174 -12.12 1.30 -34.48
N TRP A 175 -12.12 0.11 -33.87
CA TRP A 175 -12.49 -0.09 -32.48
C TRP A 175 -11.62 0.76 -31.53
N PHE A 176 -10.33 0.93 -31.83
CA PHE A 176 -9.38 1.64 -31.00
C PHE A 176 -9.77 3.11 -30.83
N LEU A 177 -10.26 3.72 -31.91
CA LEU A 177 -10.67 5.13 -31.91
C LEU A 177 -12.08 5.33 -31.37
N LYS A 178 -12.95 4.33 -31.54
CA LYS A 178 -14.34 4.36 -31.04
C LYS A 178 -14.41 4.09 -29.54
N ALA A 179 -13.66 3.10 -29.05
CA ALA A 179 -13.64 2.72 -27.65
C ALA A 179 -12.63 3.52 -26.82
N ASP A 180 -11.59 4.05 -27.47
CA ASP A 180 -10.50 4.83 -26.86
C ASP A 180 -10.03 4.26 -25.50
N PRO A 181 -9.55 2.99 -25.48
CA PRO A 181 -9.33 2.25 -24.24
C PRO A 181 -8.29 2.89 -23.30
N PHE A 182 -7.48 3.81 -23.81
CA PHE A 182 -6.41 4.49 -23.07
C PHE A 182 -6.59 6.01 -23.01
N TRP A 183 -7.70 6.56 -23.53
CA TRP A 183 -7.92 8.01 -23.67
C TRP A 183 -6.81 8.74 -24.44
N THR A 184 -6.25 8.07 -25.45
CA THR A 184 -5.14 8.58 -26.27
C THR A 184 -5.54 8.88 -27.70
N ALA A 185 -6.73 8.50 -28.15
CA ALA A 185 -7.16 8.69 -29.54
C ALA A 185 -7.13 10.17 -29.98
N SER A 186 -7.40 11.10 -29.06
CA SER A 186 -7.35 12.55 -29.29
C SER A 186 -5.93 13.10 -29.46
N SER A 187 -4.91 12.38 -28.99
CA SER A 187 -3.50 12.78 -29.09
C SER A 187 -2.84 12.36 -30.41
N LEU A 188 -3.53 11.55 -31.22
CA LEU A 188 -2.99 11.05 -32.49
C LEU A 188 -2.95 12.15 -33.55
N SER A 189 -1.88 12.15 -34.35
CA SER A 189 -1.81 12.98 -35.54
C SER A 189 -2.91 12.61 -36.55
N PRO A 190 -3.34 13.53 -37.44
CA PRO A 190 -4.35 13.20 -38.46
C PRO A 190 -3.94 12.02 -39.38
N SER A 191 -2.64 11.84 -39.63
CA SER A 191 -2.12 10.69 -40.38
C SER A 191 -2.22 9.40 -39.56
N ASP A 192 -1.78 9.42 -38.31
CA ASP A 192 -1.86 8.25 -37.42
C ASP A 192 -3.31 7.84 -37.19
N HIS A 193 -4.23 8.81 -37.08
CA HIS A 193 -5.64 8.54 -36.93
C HIS A 193 -6.21 7.79 -38.16
N ARG A 194 -5.88 8.23 -39.38
CA ARG A 194 -6.31 7.53 -40.61
C ARG A 194 -5.68 6.14 -40.74
N GLU A 195 -4.41 5.99 -40.37
CA GLU A 195 -3.75 4.69 -40.39
C GLU A 195 -4.36 3.73 -39.35
N ALA A 196 -4.62 4.22 -38.14
CA ALA A 196 -5.23 3.45 -37.06
C ALA A 196 -6.63 2.96 -37.45
N GLN A 197 -7.42 3.74 -38.19
CA GLN A 197 -8.73 3.30 -38.70
C GLN A 197 -8.61 2.14 -39.69
N ASN A 198 -7.52 2.05 -40.43
CA ASN A 198 -7.35 1.14 -41.56
C ASN A 198 -6.34 0.02 -41.25
N GLN A 199 -6.49 -0.63 -40.09
CA GLN A 199 -5.70 -1.80 -39.72
C GLN A 199 -6.47 -3.11 -39.94
N SER A 200 -5.73 -4.18 -40.25
CA SER A 200 -6.20 -5.56 -40.31
C SER A 200 -5.59 -6.40 -39.18
N ILE A 201 -6.14 -7.60 -38.97
CA ILE A 201 -5.52 -8.59 -38.08
C ILE A 201 -4.14 -8.96 -38.63
N CYS A 202 -3.11 -8.88 -37.80
CA CYS A 202 -1.74 -9.19 -38.20
C CYS A 202 -1.46 -10.70 -38.11
N SER A 203 -0.88 -11.26 -39.16
CA SER A 203 -0.32 -12.60 -39.15
C SER A 203 1.03 -12.63 -38.43
N LEU A 204 1.44 -13.80 -37.95
CA LEU A 204 2.78 -13.95 -37.38
C LEU A 204 3.88 -13.66 -38.42
N ALA A 205 3.66 -14.04 -39.68
CA ALA A 205 4.62 -13.82 -40.75
C ALA A 205 4.88 -12.32 -40.99
N GLU A 206 3.84 -11.50 -40.99
CA GLU A 206 3.94 -10.04 -41.14
C GLU A 206 4.71 -9.39 -39.98
N LEU A 207 4.44 -9.81 -38.73
CA LEU A 207 5.21 -9.33 -37.58
C LEU A 207 6.69 -9.73 -37.70
N LEU A 208 6.98 -10.97 -38.10
CA LEU A 208 8.35 -11.45 -38.22
C LEU A 208 9.13 -10.68 -39.26
N GLU A 209 8.52 -10.39 -40.41
CA GLU A 209 9.13 -9.57 -41.45
C GLU A 209 9.42 -8.15 -40.96
N LEU A 210 8.46 -7.52 -40.28
CA LEU A 210 8.60 -6.16 -39.75
C LEU A 210 9.69 -6.06 -38.67
N ALA A 211 9.75 -7.02 -37.75
CA ALA A 211 10.62 -6.98 -36.58
C ALA A 211 12.04 -7.51 -36.83
N LYS A 212 12.28 -8.17 -37.98
CA LYS A 212 13.53 -8.88 -38.28
C LYS A 212 14.75 -7.96 -38.17
N GLY A 213 15.66 -8.30 -37.25
CA GLY A 213 16.89 -7.54 -37.02
C GLY A 213 16.74 -6.26 -36.20
N ASN A 214 15.51 -5.85 -35.87
CA ASN A 214 15.24 -4.59 -35.19
C ASN A 214 14.93 -4.75 -33.69
N ALA A 215 14.31 -5.86 -33.29
CA ALA A 215 13.86 -6.05 -31.91
C ALA A 215 13.83 -7.52 -31.47
N THR A 216 13.89 -7.74 -30.15
CA THR A 216 13.66 -9.06 -29.54
C THR A 216 12.15 -9.37 -29.55
N LEU A 217 11.73 -10.61 -29.81
CA LEU A 217 10.32 -11.02 -29.77
C LEU A 217 10.01 -11.87 -28.55
N LEU A 218 9.11 -11.39 -27.70
CA LEU A 218 8.50 -12.14 -26.61
C LEU A 218 7.17 -12.74 -27.07
N LEU A 219 7.17 -14.04 -27.35
CA LEU A 219 6.01 -14.72 -27.91
C LEU A 219 5.26 -15.50 -26.84
N ASN A 220 4.00 -15.12 -26.63
CA ASN A 220 3.06 -15.85 -25.82
C ASN A 220 2.14 -16.67 -26.73
N LEU A 221 2.04 -17.98 -26.53
CA LEU A 221 1.23 -18.85 -27.38
C LEU A 221 -0.10 -19.16 -26.68
N ARG A 222 -1.19 -18.83 -27.37
CA ARG A 222 -2.57 -19.08 -26.94
C ARG A 222 -3.02 -20.41 -27.53
N ASP A 223 -3.48 -21.31 -26.66
CA ASP A 223 -4.00 -22.59 -27.11
C ASP A 223 -5.30 -22.40 -27.89
N PRO A 224 -5.44 -23.06 -29.05
CA PRO A 224 -6.74 -23.18 -29.67
C PRO A 224 -7.65 -24.13 -28.84
N PRO A 225 -8.99 -24.05 -29.03
CA PRO A 225 -9.96 -24.94 -28.40
C PRO A 225 -9.66 -26.43 -28.61
N ARG A 226 -10.22 -27.29 -27.76
CA ARG A 226 -9.95 -28.74 -27.77
C ARG A 226 -10.33 -29.39 -29.10
N GLU A 227 -11.40 -28.89 -29.74
CA GLU A 227 -11.94 -29.40 -30.99
C GLU A 227 -11.17 -28.89 -32.23
N HIS A 228 -10.19 -28.00 -32.06
CA HIS A 228 -9.47 -27.40 -33.16
C HIS A 228 -8.55 -28.42 -33.86
N PRO A 229 -8.51 -28.48 -35.20
CA PRO A 229 -7.72 -29.49 -35.94
C PRO A 229 -6.22 -29.42 -35.63
N PHE A 230 -5.70 -28.22 -35.37
CA PHE A 230 -4.30 -28.00 -35.00
C PHE A 230 -4.03 -28.05 -33.48
N ARG A 231 -4.96 -28.54 -32.64
CA ARG A 231 -4.81 -28.49 -31.17
C ARG A 231 -3.50 -29.09 -30.65
N SER A 232 -3.04 -30.18 -31.26
CA SER A 232 -1.82 -30.90 -30.91
C SER A 232 -0.57 -30.40 -31.65
N SER A 233 -0.74 -29.79 -32.83
CA SER A 233 0.34 -29.43 -33.75
C SER A 233 0.60 -27.93 -33.86
N PHE A 234 -0.23 -27.06 -33.28
CA PHE A 234 -0.09 -25.60 -33.46
C PHE A 234 1.27 -25.07 -33.04
N LEU A 235 1.86 -25.63 -31.97
CA LEU A 235 3.20 -25.26 -31.51
C LEU A 235 4.24 -25.53 -32.60
N ASN A 236 4.14 -26.68 -33.27
CA ASN A 236 5.04 -27.04 -34.37
C ASN A 236 4.85 -26.12 -35.57
N VAL A 237 3.59 -25.81 -35.92
CA VAL A 237 3.28 -24.87 -37.02
C VAL A 237 3.85 -23.48 -36.73
N THR A 238 3.66 -22.97 -35.51
CA THR A 238 4.25 -21.68 -35.08
C THR A 238 5.78 -21.71 -35.09
N LEU A 239 6.39 -22.80 -34.60
CA LEU A 239 7.84 -22.98 -34.61
C LEU A 239 8.40 -23.02 -36.04
N GLU A 240 7.76 -23.77 -36.94
CA GLU A 240 8.14 -23.81 -38.34
C GLU A 240 8.02 -22.44 -39.01
N ALA A 241 6.95 -21.69 -38.75
CA ALA A 241 6.80 -20.33 -39.26
C ALA A 241 7.94 -19.40 -38.80
N LEU A 242 8.36 -19.50 -37.53
CA LEU A 242 9.50 -18.75 -36.99
C LEU A 242 10.83 -19.13 -37.63
N LEU A 243 11.07 -20.43 -37.85
CA LEU A 243 12.31 -20.90 -38.44
C LEU A 243 12.38 -20.56 -39.93
N ARG A 244 11.27 -20.70 -40.67
CA ARG A 244 11.19 -20.41 -42.09
C ARG A 244 11.33 -18.92 -42.42
N SER A 245 10.90 -18.02 -41.52
CA SER A 245 11.08 -16.57 -41.72
C SER A 245 12.55 -16.14 -41.65
N GLY A 246 13.44 -16.99 -41.13
CA GLY A 246 14.84 -16.66 -40.89
C GLY A 246 15.01 -15.59 -39.81
N PHE A 247 14.05 -15.44 -38.90
CA PHE A 247 14.16 -14.54 -37.76
C PHE A 247 15.31 -15.01 -36.83
N PRO A 248 16.20 -14.12 -36.34
CA PRO A 248 17.33 -14.52 -35.53
C PRO A 248 16.88 -15.27 -34.27
N GLN A 249 17.29 -16.54 -34.13
CA GLN A 249 16.81 -17.39 -33.03
C GLN A 249 17.10 -16.81 -31.64
N HIS A 250 18.28 -16.21 -31.46
CA HIS A 250 18.69 -15.58 -30.20
C HIS A 250 17.84 -14.36 -29.83
N GLN A 251 17.06 -13.79 -30.75
CA GLN A 251 16.12 -12.70 -30.48
C GLN A 251 14.72 -13.21 -30.10
N VAL A 252 14.48 -14.52 -30.03
CA VAL A 252 13.17 -15.08 -29.65
C VAL A 252 13.17 -15.48 -28.18
N LEU A 253 12.33 -14.82 -27.38
CA LEU A 253 12.02 -15.20 -25.99
C LEU A 253 10.83 -16.15 -25.99
N TRP A 254 11.11 -17.45 -25.80
CA TRP A 254 10.13 -18.53 -25.87
C TRP A 254 9.49 -18.81 -24.51
N LEU A 255 8.28 -18.26 -24.31
CA LEU A 255 7.47 -18.43 -23.10
C LEU A 255 6.84 -19.81 -22.90
N PRO A 256 6.40 -20.54 -23.93
CA PRO A 256 5.67 -21.79 -23.72
C PRO A 256 6.47 -22.83 -22.96
N ASN A 257 5.89 -23.31 -21.85
CA ASN A 257 6.47 -24.40 -21.05
C ASN A 257 6.33 -25.78 -21.71
N ARG A 258 5.38 -25.94 -22.63
CA ARG A 258 5.14 -27.21 -23.30
C ARG A 258 6.21 -27.52 -24.34
N GLN A 259 6.60 -28.79 -24.38
CA GLN A 259 7.55 -29.33 -25.35
C GLN A 259 8.90 -28.59 -25.39
N ARG A 260 9.33 -27.93 -24.30
CA ARG A 260 10.64 -27.27 -24.22
C ARG A 260 11.83 -28.16 -24.66
N PRO A 261 11.90 -29.45 -24.29
CA PRO A 261 12.97 -30.33 -24.76
C PRO A 261 13.02 -30.45 -26.30
N PHE A 262 11.84 -30.52 -26.94
CA PHE A 262 11.73 -30.55 -28.39
C PHE A 262 12.13 -29.22 -29.01
N VAL A 263 11.61 -28.09 -28.50
CA VAL A 263 11.96 -26.75 -29.01
C VAL A 263 13.46 -26.48 -28.91
N ARG A 264 14.13 -26.90 -27.82
CA ARG A 264 15.60 -26.76 -27.70
C ARG A 264 16.36 -27.56 -28.73
N LYS A 265 15.87 -28.75 -29.07
CA LYS A 265 16.51 -29.60 -30.07
C LYS A 265 16.42 -28.97 -31.46
N VAL A 266 15.27 -28.38 -31.79
CA VAL A 266 14.98 -27.83 -33.14
C VAL A 266 15.44 -26.37 -33.30
N ALA A 267 15.32 -25.57 -32.24
CA ALA A 267 15.66 -24.15 -32.20
C ALA A 267 16.53 -23.84 -30.96
N PRO A 268 17.77 -24.32 -30.92
CA PRO A 268 18.66 -24.17 -29.76
C PRO A 268 18.98 -22.70 -29.43
N GLY A 269 18.86 -21.79 -30.40
CA GLY A 269 19.08 -20.36 -30.19
C GLY A 269 17.96 -19.65 -29.45
N PHE A 270 16.77 -20.24 -29.32
CA PHE A 270 15.65 -19.58 -28.62
C PHE A 270 15.95 -19.41 -27.12
N GLN A 271 15.80 -18.19 -26.64
CA GLN A 271 15.94 -17.88 -25.22
C GLN A 271 14.75 -18.43 -24.46
N GLN A 272 14.99 -19.46 -23.65
CA GLN A 272 13.96 -20.12 -22.86
C GLN A 272 13.57 -19.22 -21.70
N THR A 273 12.30 -18.79 -21.68
CA THR A 273 11.75 -17.85 -20.70
C THR A 273 10.60 -18.51 -19.94
N SER A 274 10.66 -18.57 -18.60
CA SER A 274 9.53 -19.08 -17.81
C SER A 274 8.45 -18.01 -17.64
N GLY A 275 7.19 -18.39 -17.84
CA GLY A 275 6.02 -17.56 -17.50
C GLY A 275 5.49 -17.80 -16.08
N SER A 276 6.12 -18.70 -15.32
CA SER A 276 5.74 -19.08 -13.95
C SER A 276 6.86 -18.77 -12.96
N LYS A 277 6.48 -18.32 -11.76
CA LYS A 277 7.45 -18.13 -10.68
C LYS A 277 7.95 -19.48 -10.20
N GLU A 278 9.26 -19.67 -10.19
CA GLU A 278 9.93 -20.90 -9.79
C GLU A 278 11.26 -20.58 -9.10
N ALA A 279 11.74 -21.45 -8.22
CA ALA A 279 13.03 -21.26 -7.57
C ALA A 279 14.18 -21.20 -8.61
N ALA A 280 15.17 -20.34 -8.36
CA ALA A 280 16.31 -20.14 -9.26
C ALA A 280 17.03 -21.46 -9.61
N THR A 281 17.16 -22.38 -8.64
CA THR A 281 17.76 -23.70 -8.86
C THR A 281 16.95 -24.59 -9.81
N SER A 282 15.62 -24.49 -9.81
CA SER A 282 14.74 -25.21 -10.73
C SER A 282 14.91 -24.68 -12.15
N LEU A 283 14.91 -23.35 -12.29
CA LEU A 283 15.07 -22.68 -13.58
C LEU A 283 16.42 -23.01 -14.23
N ARG A 284 17.50 -23.01 -13.45
CA ARG A 284 18.85 -23.37 -13.93
C ARG A 284 18.95 -24.83 -14.36
N ARG A 285 18.42 -25.77 -13.56
CA ARG A 285 18.31 -27.20 -13.97
C ARG A 285 17.49 -27.32 -15.26
N GLY A 286 16.43 -26.54 -15.33
CA GLY A 286 15.60 -26.39 -16.50
C GLY A 286 16.28 -25.69 -17.67
N HIS A 287 17.52 -25.20 -17.61
CA HIS A 287 18.17 -24.36 -18.66
C HIS A 287 17.32 -23.17 -19.11
N ILE A 288 16.64 -22.53 -18.16
CA ILE A 288 15.87 -21.31 -18.35
C ILE A 288 16.76 -20.14 -17.88
N GLN A 289 16.84 -19.10 -18.71
CA GLN A 289 17.69 -17.93 -18.44
C GLN A 289 16.87 -16.69 -18.10
N ARG A 290 15.59 -16.70 -18.44
CA ARG A 290 14.71 -15.55 -18.26
C ARG A 290 13.39 -15.92 -17.60
N LEU A 291 12.80 -14.95 -16.92
CA LEU A 291 11.44 -15.03 -16.40
C LEU A 291 10.62 -13.88 -16.97
N ASN A 292 9.34 -14.13 -17.21
CA ASN A 292 8.36 -13.12 -17.57
C ASN A 292 7.18 -13.26 -16.62
N LEU A 293 7.12 -12.38 -15.61
CA LEU A 293 6.19 -12.50 -14.49
C LEU A 293 5.36 -11.23 -14.34
N ARG A 294 4.20 -11.37 -13.70
CA ARG A 294 3.45 -10.19 -13.29
C ARG A 294 4.24 -9.45 -12.19
N TYR A 295 4.24 -8.12 -12.21
CA TYR A 295 5.01 -7.32 -11.23
C TYR A 295 4.60 -7.57 -9.77
N THR A 296 3.37 -8.02 -9.50
CA THR A 296 2.88 -8.39 -8.16
C THR A 296 3.40 -9.74 -7.65
N GLN A 297 3.98 -10.58 -8.51
CA GLN A 297 4.36 -11.93 -8.12
C GLN A 297 5.75 -12.03 -7.50
N VAL A 298 6.55 -10.97 -7.58
CA VAL A 298 7.99 -11.00 -7.27
C VAL A 298 8.34 -9.89 -6.29
N SER A 299 8.97 -10.29 -5.18
CA SER A 299 9.53 -9.38 -4.18
C SER A 299 10.94 -8.89 -4.55
N ARG A 300 11.38 -7.80 -3.91
CA ARG A 300 12.75 -7.28 -4.06
C ARG A 300 13.82 -8.32 -3.70
N GLN A 301 13.57 -9.14 -2.69
CA GLN A 301 14.51 -10.18 -2.26
C GLN A 301 14.63 -11.28 -3.31
N GLU A 302 13.51 -11.71 -3.90
CA GLU A 302 13.52 -12.68 -5.01
C GLU A 302 14.21 -12.11 -6.26
N LEU A 303 14.02 -10.83 -6.59
CA LEU A 303 14.74 -10.19 -7.69
C LEU A 303 16.26 -10.24 -7.49
N ARG A 304 16.73 -9.99 -6.26
CA ARG A 304 18.16 -10.12 -5.91
C ARG A 304 18.65 -11.56 -6.01
N ASP A 305 17.84 -12.52 -5.57
CA ASP A 305 18.17 -13.94 -5.72
C ASP A 305 18.29 -14.30 -7.20
N TYR A 306 17.30 -14.01 -8.04
CA TYR A 306 17.37 -14.26 -9.48
C TYR A 306 18.60 -13.60 -10.13
N ALA A 307 18.91 -12.36 -9.78
CA ALA A 307 20.10 -11.67 -10.27
C ALA A 307 21.40 -12.40 -9.87
N SER A 308 21.49 -12.92 -8.64
CA SER A 308 22.65 -13.69 -8.18
C SER A 308 22.89 -14.99 -8.96
N TRP A 309 21.82 -15.55 -9.54
CA TRP A 309 21.87 -16.72 -10.42
C TRP A 309 22.02 -16.39 -11.91
N ASN A 310 22.28 -15.11 -12.24
CA ASN A 310 22.36 -14.58 -13.60
C ASN A 310 21.09 -14.87 -14.42
N LEU A 311 19.92 -14.75 -13.79
CA LEU A 311 18.61 -14.85 -14.41
C LEU A 311 18.05 -13.45 -14.67
N SER A 312 17.58 -13.21 -15.89
CA SER A 312 16.96 -11.92 -16.25
C SER A 312 15.45 -11.99 -16.02
N VAL A 313 14.90 -11.02 -15.30
CA VAL A 313 13.45 -10.93 -15.04
C VAL A 313 12.84 -9.83 -15.88
N ASN A 314 11.75 -10.14 -16.59
CA ASN A 314 10.86 -9.19 -17.22
C ASN A 314 9.55 -9.10 -16.44
N LEU A 315 9.11 -7.89 -16.10
CA LEU A 315 7.85 -7.67 -15.38
C LEU A 315 6.78 -7.01 -16.26
N TYR A 316 5.54 -7.49 -16.15
CA TYR A 316 4.41 -6.98 -16.95
C TYR A 316 3.11 -6.84 -16.13
N THR A 317 2.14 -6.03 -16.54
CA THR A 317 2.24 -4.94 -17.53
C THR A 317 2.40 -3.64 -16.75
N VAL A 318 3.47 -2.88 -17.01
CA VAL A 318 3.85 -1.70 -16.22
C VAL A 318 3.55 -0.45 -17.06
N ASN A 319 2.56 0.35 -16.69
CA ASN A 319 2.10 1.48 -17.51
C ASN A 319 2.30 2.86 -16.88
N THR A 320 2.60 2.93 -15.58
CA THR A 320 2.72 4.20 -14.86
C THR A 320 4.18 4.56 -14.59
N PRO A 321 4.57 5.84 -14.74
CA PRO A 321 5.93 6.29 -14.45
C PRO A 321 6.40 6.01 -13.02
N TRP A 322 5.49 6.07 -12.05
CA TRP A 322 5.83 5.81 -10.65
C TRP A 322 6.18 4.34 -10.41
N LEU A 323 5.43 3.39 -10.99
CA LEU A 323 5.70 1.97 -10.84
C LEU A 323 6.98 1.62 -11.59
N PHE A 324 7.16 2.17 -12.79
CA PHE A 324 8.40 2.03 -13.54
C PHE A 324 9.62 2.53 -12.74
N SER A 325 9.50 3.67 -12.06
CA SER A 325 10.54 4.23 -11.20
C SER A 325 10.87 3.29 -10.04
N LEU A 326 9.85 2.75 -9.37
CA LEU A 326 10.03 1.81 -8.27
C LEU A 326 10.75 0.52 -8.71
N LEU A 327 10.35 -0.04 -9.86
CA LEU A 327 10.97 -1.23 -10.43
C LEU A 327 12.40 -0.96 -10.93
N TRP A 328 12.68 0.25 -11.41
CA TRP A 328 14.03 0.70 -11.73
C TRP A 328 14.91 0.71 -10.47
N CYS A 329 14.45 1.35 -9.39
CA CYS A 329 15.15 1.31 -8.09
C CYS A 329 15.32 -0.13 -7.56
N ALA A 330 14.37 -1.02 -7.83
CA ALA A 330 14.45 -2.43 -7.43
C ALA A 330 15.48 -3.24 -8.25
N GLY A 331 16.02 -2.70 -9.33
CA GLY A 331 17.01 -3.36 -10.19
C GLY A 331 16.39 -4.31 -11.22
N VAL A 332 15.15 -4.07 -11.64
CA VAL A 332 14.47 -4.91 -12.64
C VAL A 332 15.13 -4.72 -14.03
N PRO A 333 15.57 -5.80 -14.71
CA PRO A 333 16.25 -5.68 -16.00
C PRO A 333 15.37 -5.16 -17.15
N SER A 334 14.11 -5.60 -17.22
CA SER A 334 13.20 -5.18 -18.27
C SER A 334 11.73 -5.19 -17.83
N VAL A 335 10.90 -4.39 -18.49
CA VAL A 335 9.46 -4.38 -18.29
C VAL A 335 8.71 -4.39 -19.61
N THR A 336 7.53 -5.02 -19.62
CA THR A 336 6.58 -4.95 -20.73
C THR A 336 5.52 -3.91 -20.43
N SER A 337 5.24 -3.01 -21.38
CA SER A 337 4.38 -1.84 -21.17
C SER A 337 3.48 -1.54 -22.38
N ASP A 338 2.25 -1.12 -22.11
CA ASP A 338 1.37 -0.46 -23.08
C ASP A 338 1.81 1.00 -23.31
N ASN A 339 2.38 1.62 -22.27
CA ASN A 339 2.79 3.02 -22.19
C ASN A 339 4.29 3.21 -22.46
N SER A 340 4.86 2.42 -23.36
CA SER A 340 6.30 2.46 -23.66
C SER A 340 6.79 3.85 -24.07
N HIS A 341 5.97 4.63 -24.77
CA HIS A 341 6.32 5.98 -25.23
C HIS A 341 6.58 6.94 -24.06
N THR A 342 5.73 6.95 -23.03
CA THR A 342 5.95 7.80 -21.84
C THR A 342 7.10 7.26 -21.00
N LEU A 343 7.17 5.94 -20.77
CA LEU A 343 8.21 5.35 -19.91
C LEU A 343 9.61 5.50 -20.51
N SER A 344 9.74 5.48 -21.84
CA SER A 344 11.01 5.70 -22.53
C SER A 344 11.59 7.09 -22.25
N GLN A 345 10.73 8.08 -22.01
CA GLN A 345 11.10 9.48 -21.75
C GLN A 345 11.43 9.77 -20.28
N VAL A 346 11.16 8.85 -19.35
CA VAL A 346 11.50 9.03 -17.92
C VAL A 346 13.03 9.07 -17.75
N PRO A 347 13.63 10.21 -17.35
CA PRO A 347 15.09 10.37 -17.34
C PRO A 347 15.75 9.71 -16.12
N SER A 348 15.04 9.67 -14.99
CA SER A 348 15.47 9.04 -13.73
C SER A 348 14.24 8.65 -12.90
N PRO A 349 14.36 7.75 -11.91
CA PRO A 349 13.24 7.39 -11.05
C PRO A 349 12.66 8.61 -10.31
N LEU A 350 11.33 8.77 -10.34
CA LEU A 350 10.64 9.95 -9.80
C LEU A 350 10.85 10.17 -8.29
N TRP A 351 11.11 9.11 -7.53
CA TRP A 351 11.16 9.14 -6.06
C TRP A 351 12.50 8.63 -5.51
N ILE A 352 13.58 8.71 -6.31
CA ILE A 352 14.90 8.39 -5.80
C ILE A 352 15.31 9.42 -4.73
N MET A 353 15.66 8.94 -3.54
CA MET A 353 15.99 9.76 -2.40
C MET A 353 17.23 9.18 -1.70
N PRO A 354 18.36 9.90 -1.68
CA PRO A 354 19.52 9.51 -0.87
C PRO A 354 19.14 9.31 0.60
N PRO A 355 19.75 8.34 1.31
CA PRO A 355 19.48 8.12 2.73
C PRO A 355 19.65 9.37 3.61
N ASP A 356 20.62 10.22 3.29
CA ASP A 356 20.86 11.48 4.01
C ASP A 356 19.72 12.49 3.80
N GLU A 357 19.21 12.61 2.56
CA GLU A 357 18.04 13.47 2.26
C GLU A 357 16.79 12.94 2.94
N TYR A 358 16.60 11.62 2.96
CA TYR A 358 15.49 10.98 3.67
C TYR A 358 15.56 11.24 5.18
N CYS A 359 16.75 11.07 5.78
CA CYS A 359 17.00 11.36 7.19
C CYS A 359 16.74 12.83 7.51
N LEU A 360 17.21 13.76 6.68
CA LEU A 360 16.98 15.19 6.84
C LEU A 360 15.49 15.52 6.76
N MET A 361 14.77 15.01 5.76
CA MET A 361 13.32 15.20 5.62
C MET A 361 12.57 14.70 6.85
N TRP A 362 12.92 13.51 7.34
CA TRP A 362 12.33 12.93 8.53
C TRP A 362 12.60 13.80 9.78
N VAL A 363 13.85 14.06 10.11
CA VAL A 363 14.23 14.83 11.32
C VAL A 363 13.60 16.23 11.30
N THR A 364 13.60 16.90 10.14
CA THR A 364 13.01 18.24 10.02
C THR A 364 11.49 18.21 10.17
N ALA A 365 10.79 17.23 9.58
CA ALA A 365 9.34 17.09 9.74
C ALA A 365 8.94 16.84 11.21
N ASP A 366 9.69 15.97 11.91
CA ASP A 366 9.47 15.67 13.33
C ASP A 366 9.72 16.89 14.21
N LEU A 367 10.82 17.63 13.98
CA LEU A 367 11.14 18.85 14.74
C LEU A 367 10.07 19.94 14.54
N ILE A 368 9.62 20.16 13.30
CA ILE A 368 8.57 21.14 13.00
C ILE A 368 7.27 20.73 13.69
N SER A 369 6.87 19.46 13.57
CA SER A 369 5.68 18.92 14.25
C SER A 369 5.75 19.15 15.75
N PHE A 370 6.87 18.80 16.38
CA PHE A 370 7.08 18.95 17.82
C PHE A 370 6.97 20.41 18.27
N MET A 371 7.62 21.34 17.57
CA MET A 371 7.57 22.77 17.88
C MET A 371 6.15 23.34 17.74
N LEU A 372 5.42 22.94 16.70
CA LEU A 372 4.03 23.36 16.50
C LEU A 372 3.10 22.80 17.58
N ILE A 373 3.24 21.53 17.94
CA ILE A 373 2.47 20.91 19.02
C ILE A 373 2.70 21.67 20.34
N ILE A 374 3.96 21.92 20.72
CA ILE A 374 4.25 22.71 21.93
C ILE A 374 3.62 24.10 21.85
N GLY A 375 3.79 24.80 20.73
CA GLY A 375 3.20 26.11 20.51
C GLY A 375 1.68 26.12 20.68
N ILE A 376 0.98 25.09 20.16
CA ILE A 376 -0.47 24.92 20.28
C ILE A 376 -0.89 24.72 21.74
N PHE A 377 -0.20 23.85 22.48
CA PHE A 377 -0.49 23.61 23.90
C PHE A 377 -0.24 24.86 24.75
N VAL A 378 0.85 25.59 24.50
CA VAL A 378 1.16 26.86 25.19
C VAL A 378 0.11 27.92 24.88
N LEU A 379 -0.26 28.11 23.61
CA LEU A 379 -1.20 29.13 23.17
C LEU A 379 -2.61 28.87 23.71
N GLN A 380 -3.08 27.63 23.70
CA GLN A 380 -4.39 27.30 24.25
C GLN A 380 -4.44 27.39 25.77
N ASN A 381 -3.38 27.00 26.45
CA ASN A 381 -3.31 27.18 27.90
C ASN A 381 -3.33 28.68 28.26
N TYR A 382 -2.58 29.52 27.52
CA TYR A 382 -2.62 30.98 27.67
C TYR A 382 -4.01 31.56 27.37
N HIS A 383 -4.66 31.14 26.29
CA HIS A 383 -6.00 31.62 25.94
C HIS A 383 -7.04 31.23 26.99
N LEU A 384 -6.96 30.01 27.54
CA LEU A 384 -7.83 29.56 28.63
C LEU A 384 -7.57 30.36 29.91
N ILE A 385 -6.31 30.56 30.30
CA ILE A 385 -5.93 31.37 31.46
C ILE A 385 -6.48 32.79 31.30
N ARG A 386 -6.26 33.42 30.14
CA ARG A 386 -6.79 34.76 29.81
C ARG A 386 -8.31 34.80 29.81
N TRP A 387 -8.99 33.77 29.32
CA TRP A 387 -10.46 33.68 29.34
C TRP A 387 -11.00 33.52 30.76
N ARG A 388 -10.36 32.68 31.59
CA ARG A 388 -10.67 32.55 33.03
C ARG A 388 -10.44 33.86 33.79
N LEU A 389 -9.34 34.56 33.54
CA LEU A 389 -9.04 35.88 34.13
C LEU A 389 -9.95 37.00 33.60
N GLY A 390 -10.36 36.94 32.33
CA GLY A 390 -11.34 37.85 31.74
C GLY A 390 -12.74 37.69 32.32
N GLY A 391 -13.14 36.45 32.65
CA GLY A 391 -14.40 36.17 33.35
C GLY A 391 -14.40 36.62 34.82
N ILE A 392 -13.24 36.86 35.44
CA ILE A 392 -13.14 37.42 36.80
C ILE A 392 -13.45 38.94 36.80
N ARG A 393 -13.27 39.64 35.68
CA ARG A 393 -13.59 41.09 35.57
C ARG A 393 -15.07 41.42 35.36
N SER A 394 -15.93 40.42 35.18
CA SER A 394 -17.39 40.60 35.08
C SER A 394 -18.16 40.08 36.30
N TYR A 395 -17.49 39.90 37.44
CA TYR A 395 -18.18 39.60 38.71
C TYR A 395 -18.69 40.90 39.33
N ASN A 396 -19.97 41.18 39.13
CA ASN A 396 -20.69 42.25 39.80
C ASN A 396 -20.93 41.81 41.27
N PRO A 397 -20.42 42.52 42.30
CA PRO A 397 -20.51 42.08 43.70
C PRO A 397 -21.94 41.91 44.23
N GLU A 398 -22.94 42.46 43.55
CA GLU A 398 -24.36 42.35 43.93
C GLU A 398 -24.94 40.93 43.79
N GLN A 399 -24.38 40.09 42.92
CA GLN A 399 -24.88 38.71 42.72
C GLN A 399 -24.50 37.75 43.86
N ILE A 400 -23.46 38.08 44.64
CA ILE A 400 -23.07 37.31 45.84
C ILE A 400 -24.03 37.63 47.00
N MET A 401 -24.48 38.88 47.11
CA MET A 401 -25.40 39.30 48.18
C MET A 401 -26.80 38.69 47.99
N LEU A 402 -27.26 38.52 46.75
CA LEU A 402 -28.55 37.90 46.44
C LEU A 402 -28.55 36.37 46.57
N SER A 403 -27.41 35.70 46.37
CA SER A 403 -27.31 34.23 46.52
C SER A 403 -27.08 33.78 47.97
N ALA A 404 -26.49 34.62 48.82
CA ALA A 404 -26.41 34.40 50.26
C ALA A 404 -27.76 34.65 50.98
N ALA A 405 -28.61 35.54 50.44
CA ALA A 405 -29.90 35.87 51.04
C ALA A 405 -31.05 34.90 50.68
N VAL A 406 -30.90 34.05 49.65
CA VAL A 406 -32.01 33.23 49.09
C VAL A 406 -31.88 31.71 49.33
N ARG A 407 -30.86 31.24 50.06
CA ARG A 407 -30.81 29.85 50.57
C ARG A 407 -31.04 29.77 52.08
N ARG A 408 -32.26 30.03 52.52
CA ARG A 408 -32.83 29.33 53.68
C ARG A 408 -33.89 28.36 53.19
N THR A 409 -33.45 27.15 52.86
CA THR A 409 -34.34 26.02 52.56
C THR A 409 -34.98 25.51 53.86
N SER A 410 -36.29 25.76 54.00
CA SER A 410 -37.41 25.06 54.65
C SER A 410 -37.25 23.76 55.48
N ARG A 411 -36.06 23.16 55.65
CA ARG A 411 -35.86 21.91 56.41
C ARG A 411 -35.28 22.08 57.82
N ASP A 412 -34.72 23.25 58.16
CA ASP A 412 -34.25 23.54 59.54
C ASP A 412 -35.29 24.24 60.42
N VAL A 413 -36.44 24.65 59.87
CA VAL A 413 -37.51 25.33 60.62
C VAL A 413 -38.47 24.33 61.28
N SER A 414 -38.55 23.07 60.81
CA SER A 414 -39.36 22.03 61.45
C SER A 414 -38.69 21.39 62.67
N ILE A 415 -37.37 21.39 62.76
CA ILE A 415 -36.61 20.82 63.90
C ILE A 415 -36.49 21.82 65.06
N MET A 416 -36.56 23.14 64.78
CA MET A 416 -36.66 24.17 65.84
C MET A 416 -38.07 24.34 66.41
N LYS A 417 -39.14 24.00 65.66
CA LYS A 417 -40.52 24.07 66.18
C LYS A 417 -40.87 22.92 67.13
N GLU A 418 -40.25 21.75 66.98
CA GLU A 418 -40.46 20.63 67.91
C GLU A 418 -39.74 20.82 69.25
N LYS A 419 -38.65 21.61 69.30
CA LYS A 419 -37.93 21.89 70.55
C LYS A 419 -38.46 23.07 71.36
N LEU A 420 -39.31 23.92 70.77
CA LEU A 420 -39.96 25.04 71.49
C LEU A 420 -41.34 24.69 72.07
N ILE A 421 -41.93 23.55 71.70
CA ILE A 421 -43.21 23.07 72.27
C ILE A 421 -42.99 22.19 73.51
N PHE A 422 -41.78 21.66 73.72
CA PHE A 422 -41.43 20.87 74.91
C PHE A 422 -40.83 21.67 76.08
N SER A 423 -40.52 22.96 75.89
CA SER A 423 -40.02 23.84 76.95
C SER A 423 -41.11 24.65 77.67
N GLU A 424 -42.39 24.52 77.28
CA GLU A 424 -43.52 25.28 77.82
C GLU A 424 -44.48 24.41 78.69
N ILE A 425 -44.08 23.18 79.07
CA ILE A 425 -44.86 22.26 79.93
C ILE A 425 -44.08 21.86 81.22
N SER A 426 -42.97 22.53 81.53
CA SER A 426 -42.24 22.29 82.79
C SER A 426 -41.87 23.59 83.51
N ASP A 427 -42.80 24.54 83.55
CA ASP A 427 -42.88 25.50 84.64
C ASP A 427 -43.91 24.97 85.64
N GLY A 428 -43.44 24.52 86.80
CA GLY A 428 -44.31 23.96 87.82
C GLY A 428 -43.60 23.18 88.92
N MET A 429 -42.62 23.78 89.60
CA MET A 429 -42.45 23.56 91.04
C MET A 429 -41.51 24.62 91.63
N GLU A 430 -42.04 25.36 92.60
CA GLU A 430 -41.32 26.26 93.51
C GLU A 430 -40.23 25.53 94.30
N VAL A 431 -39.15 26.23 94.68
CA VAL A 431 -38.91 26.73 96.06
C VAL A 431 -37.50 27.33 96.14
N SER A 432 -37.45 28.47 96.84
CA SER A 432 -36.36 29.37 97.21
C SER A 432 -35.08 28.70 97.75
N ASP A 433 -33.90 29.29 97.52
CA ASP A 433 -33.29 30.25 98.45
C ASP A 433 -31.87 30.69 98.01
N GLU A 434 -31.41 31.73 98.69
CA GLU A 434 -30.30 32.63 98.48
C GLU A 434 -28.86 32.08 98.34
N LEU A 435 -28.03 33.01 97.85
CA LEU A 435 -26.71 33.41 98.35
C LEU A 435 -25.44 32.81 97.75
N SER A 436 -24.51 33.74 97.65
CA SER A 436 -23.18 33.72 97.08
C SER A 436 -22.10 33.29 98.11
N VAL A 437 -20.87 33.13 97.59
CA VAL A 437 -19.55 33.30 98.25
C VAL A 437 -18.74 32.02 98.60
N CYS A 438 -17.43 32.13 98.32
CA CYS A 438 -16.24 31.32 98.65
C CYS A 438 -16.03 30.02 97.86
N SER A 439 -14.91 29.80 97.14
CA SER A 439 -13.47 29.81 97.49
C SER A 439 -13.03 28.61 98.34
N ASP A 440 -12.00 27.94 97.79
CA ASP A 440 -10.94 27.13 98.41
C ASP A 440 -11.06 25.59 98.54
N ASN A 441 -10.13 24.96 97.81
CA ASN A 441 -9.12 23.98 98.24
C ASN A 441 -9.52 22.55 98.66
N SER A 442 -8.83 21.60 98.01
CA SER A 442 -7.79 20.74 98.61
C SER A 442 -8.00 19.22 98.69
N TYR A 443 -6.91 18.52 98.29
CA TYR A 443 -6.38 17.22 98.78
C TYR A 443 -7.27 15.96 98.54
N ASP A 444 -6.81 14.73 98.26
CA ASP A 444 -5.49 14.07 98.36
C ASP A 444 -5.64 12.63 97.71
N THR A 445 -4.74 12.17 96.82
CA THR A 445 -3.68 11.13 96.96
C THR A 445 -3.94 9.62 96.68
N TYR A 446 -2.88 8.99 96.11
CA TYR A 446 -2.41 7.57 96.03
C TYR A 446 -3.24 6.51 95.25
N ALA A 447 -2.75 5.59 94.39
CA ALA A 447 -1.47 4.96 93.96
C ALA A 447 -1.41 3.44 94.27
N ASN A 448 -0.99 2.62 93.28
CA ASN A 448 -0.21 1.35 93.32
C ASN A 448 -0.56 0.48 92.09
N ASN A 449 0.31 0.01 91.19
CA ASN A 449 1.59 -0.76 91.20
C ASN A 449 1.40 -2.22 90.68
N ALA A 450 2.35 -2.64 89.81
CA ALA A 450 2.49 -3.84 88.93
C ALA A 450 2.73 -5.20 89.67
N PRO A 451 3.32 -6.33 89.13
CA PRO A 451 3.84 -6.75 87.80
C PRO A 451 3.67 -8.29 87.39
N THR A 452 4.34 -8.67 86.27
CA THR A 452 4.65 -9.91 85.45
C THR A 452 4.91 -11.31 86.12
N PRO A 453 5.01 -12.49 85.42
CA PRO A 453 6.21 -12.92 84.61
C PRO A 453 6.14 -14.02 83.47
N MET A 454 7.22 -14.06 82.67
CA MET A 454 7.98 -15.11 81.88
C MET A 454 7.45 -16.54 81.55
N ASP A 455 7.75 -17.09 80.34
CA ASP A 455 8.89 -18.03 80.05
C ASP A 455 8.95 -18.59 78.57
N ASN A 456 10.13 -19.15 78.21
CA ASN A 456 10.75 -19.66 76.97
C ASN A 456 10.10 -20.78 76.10
N ARG A 457 10.42 -20.84 74.78
CA ARG A 457 11.16 -21.98 74.12
C ARG A 457 11.39 -21.88 72.58
N ARG A 458 12.70 -21.88 72.23
CA ARG A 458 13.48 -22.66 71.21
C ARG A 458 13.02 -22.98 69.76
N SER A 459 14.04 -22.86 68.89
CA SER A 459 14.40 -23.65 67.68
C SER A 459 13.98 -23.04 66.33
N GLY A 460 14.81 -22.82 65.30
CA GLY A 460 16.24 -23.06 65.09
C GLY A 460 16.57 -23.15 63.58
N SER A 461 17.51 -22.32 63.09
CA SER A 461 18.38 -22.52 61.90
C SER A 461 17.72 -22.64 60.50
N ARG A 462 18.34 -22.35 59.34
CA ARG A 462 19.67 -21.86 58.94
C ARG A 462 19.58 -21.44 57.47
N THR A 463 20.32 -20.40 57.13
CA THR A 463 20.77 -19.95 55.80
C THR A 463 21.76 -20.92 55.13
N LYS A 464 21.87 -20.86 53.78
CA LYS A 464 23.07 -21.01 52.88
C LYS A 464 22.80 -21.87 51.62
N THR A 465 22.77 -21.30 50.40
CA THR A 465 23.83 -20.96 49.40
C THR A 465 24.33 -22.11 48.51
N LEU A 466 24.36 -21.83 47.19
CA LEU A 466 25.24 -22.33 46.09
C LEU A 466 25.22 -23.86 45.86
N THR A 467 25.35 -24.46 44.67
CA THR A 467 26.10 -24.20 43.41
C THR A 467 25.63 -25.29 42.42
N ASP A 468 25.37 -24.97 41.15
CA ASP A 468 26.19 -25.32 39.97
C ASP A 468 26.12 -26.78 39.45
N ARG A 469 26.21 -26.88 38.11
CA ARG A 469 26.43 -28.02 37.20
C ARG A 469 25.25 -28.75 36.53
N SER A 470 25.01 -28.30 35.28
CA SER A 470 25.13 -29.06 34.02
C SER A 470 25.06 -30.60 34.01
N GLY A 471 24.27 -31.12 33.07
CA GLY A 471 24.62 -32.33 32.29
C GLY A 471 23.46 -33.27 31.99
N CYS A 472 22.84 -33.12 30.80
CA CYS A 472 22.66 -34.13 29.75
C CYS A 472 21.69 -33.65 28.67
#